data_AF-A0A0F9BH14-F1
#
_entry.id   AF-A0A0F9BH14-F1
#
_cell.length_a   1.000
_cell.length_b   1.000
_cell.length_c   1.000
_cell.angle_alpha   90.00
_cell.angle_beta   90.00
_cell.angle_gamma   90.00
#
_symmetry.space_group_name_H-M   'P 1'
#
loop_
_entity.id
_entity.type
_entity.pdbx_description
1 polymer ?
#
loop_
_entity_poly.entity_id
_entity_poly.type
_entity_poly.pdbx_seq_one_letter_code
_entity_poly.pdbx_strand_id
1 'polypeptide(L)' 'MKQKYRIPKLSILFLRLEYLQESINEINRVLYSEMSKEKCLEIIRRKFEGIHRATTTEEKVKG' A
#
# COMPACT_ATOMS: atom_id res chain seq x y z
N MET A 1 -32.21 -12.58 0.96
CA MET A 1 -31.50 -11.82 2.02
C MET A 1 -30.02 -11.77 1.66
N LYS A 2 -29.43 -10.60 1.44
CA LYS A 2 -27.98 -10.47 1.18
C LYS A 2 -27.23 -10.60 2.50
N GLN A 3 -26.56 -11.74 2.74
CA GLN A 3 -25.64 -11.88 3.87
C GLN A 3 -24.52 -10.85 3.70
N LYS A 4 -24.46 -9.86 4.59
CA LYS A 4 -23.30 -8.97 4.70
C LYS A 4 -22.17 -9.78 5.33
N TYR A 5 -21.25 -10.26 4.51
CA TYR A 5 -20.01 -10.87 4.98
C TYR A 5 -19.27 -9.84 5.84
N ARG A 6 -19.28 -10.03 7.16
CA ARG A 6 -18.43 -9.28 8.07
C ARG A 6 -17.03 -9.82 7.91
N ILE A 7 -16.22 -9.14 7.12
CA ILE A 7 -14.78 -9.41 7.07
C ILE A 7 -14.23 -9.13 8.49
N PRO A 8 -13.64 -10.13 9.17
CA PRO A 8 -13.04 -9.93 10.48
C PRO A 8 -11.97 -8.83 10.40
N LYS A 9 -11.85 -7.98 11.44
CA LYS A 9 -10.81 -6.94 11.53
C LYS A 9 -9.41 -7.52 11.28
N LEU A 10 -9.19 -8.77 11.68
CA LEU A 10 -7.94 -9.51 11.46
C LEU A 10 -7.66 -9.75 9.96
N SER A 11 -8.67 -10.08 9.17
CA SER A 11 -8.53 -10.30 7.72
C SER A 11 -8.20 -9.00 6.97
N ILE A 12 -8.70 -7.86 7.44
CA ILE A 12 -8.34 -6.53 6.90
C ILE A 12 -6.88 -6.20 7.22
N LEU A 13 -6.42 -6.53 8.43
CA LEU A 13 -5.02 -6.33 8.82
C LEU A 13 -4.06 -7.20 7.98
N PHE A 14 -4.42 -8.45 7.72
CA PHE A 14 -3.64 -9.32 6.84
C PHE A 14 -3.56 -8.79 5.42
N LEU A 15 -4.68 -8.35 4.84
CA LEU A 15 -4.69 -7.75 3.50
C LEU A 15 -3.80 -6.50 3.40
N ARG A 16 -3.75 -5.68 4.46
CA ARG A 16 -2.87 -4.51 4.53
C ARG A 16 -1.40 -4.89 4.65
N LEU A 17 -1.09 -5.92 5.42
CA LEU A 17 0.27 -6.45 5.56
C LEU A 17 0.78 -6.99 4.22
N GLU A 18 -0.05 -7.75 3.49
CA GLU A 18 0.29 -8.24 2.15
C GLU A 18 0.58 -7.09 1.18
N TYR A 19 -0.29 -6.08 1.14
CA TYR A 19 -0.09 -4.89 0.30
C TYR A 19 1.19 -4.12 0.65
N LEU A 20 1.50 -4.00 1.94
CA LEU A 20 2.72 -3.34 2.40
C LEU A 20 3.96 -4.13 1.98
N GLN A 21 3.93 -5.46 2.14
CA GLN A 21 5.03 -6.34 1.77
C GLN A 21 5.30 -6.31 0.26
N GLU A 22 4.24 -6.33 -0.56
CA GLU A 22 4.36 -6.19 -2.02
C GLU A 22 4.98 -4.85 -2.41
N SER A 23 4.53 -3.76 -1.78
CA SER A 23 5.07 -2.42 -2.04
C SER A 23 6.56 -2.32 -1.68
N ILE A 24 6.99 -2.92 -0.58
CA ILE A 24 8.41 -2.99 -0.18
C ILE A 24 9.22 -3.77 -1.21
N ASN A 25 8.70 -4.90 -1.69
CA ASN A 25 9.38 -5.73 -2.70
C ASN A 25 9.55 -4.97 -4.03
N GLU A 26 8.56 -4.21 -4.46
CA GLU A 26 8.66 -3.38 -5.65
C GLU A 26 9.67 -2.24 -5.47
N ILE A 27 9.70 -1.58 -4.31
CA ILE A 27 10.70 -0.54 -4.00
C ILE A 27 12.11 -1.15 -4.08
N ASN A 28 12.32 -2.32 -3.48
CA ASN A 28 13.60 -3.01 -3.54
C ASN A 28 13.98 -3.36 -4.99
N ARG A 29 13.05 -3.89 -5.80
CA ARG A 29 13.29 -4.15 -7.23
C ARG A 29 13.71 -2.90 -7.99
N VAL A 30 13.08 -1.76 -7.72
CA VAL A 30 13.42 -0.47 -8.35
C VAL A 30 14.81 -0.03 -7.93
N LEU A 31 15.15 -0.11 -6.64
CA LEU A 31 16.46 0.26 -6.11
C LEU A 31 17.60 -0.59 -6.68
N TYR A 32 17.36 -1.87 -6.95
CA TYR A 32 18.34 -2.79 -7.55
C TYR A 32 18.29 -2.83 -9.09
N SER A 33 17.43 -2.04 -9.73
CA SER A 33 17.36 -1.96 -11.19
C SER A 33 18.41 -0.98 -11.75
N GLU A 34 18.84 -1.20 -12.99
CA GLU A 34 19.73 -0.27 -13.72
C GLU A 34 19.02 1.02 -14.20
N MET A 35 17.87 1.38 -13.60
CA MET A 35 17.18 2.63 -13.91
C MET A 35 17.98 3.85 -13.48
N SER A 36 17.74 4.97 -14.16
CA SER A 36 18.24 6.25 -13.71
C SER A 36 17.66 6.61 -12.33
N LYS A 37 18.48 7.29 -11.53
CA LYS A 37 18.15 7.70 -10.16
C LYS A 37 16.85 8.52 -10.12
N GLU A 38 16.62 9.39 -11.10
CA GLU A 38 15.41 10.21 -11.19
C GLU A 38 14.16 9.34 -11.35
N LYS A 39 14.23 8.30 -12.18
CA LYS A 39 13.11 7.39 -12.44
C LYS A 39 12.82 6.49 -11.23
N CYS A 40 13.87 6.06 -10.53
CA CYS A 40 13.71 5.35 -9.25
C CYS A 40 13.01 6.21 -8.18
N LEU A 41 13.42 7.48 -8.04
CA LEU A 41 12.82 8.41 -7.09
C LEU A 41 11.34 8.68 -7.41
N GLU A 42 10.98 8.82 -8.68
CA GLU A 42 9.58 9.01 -9.09
C GLU A 42 8.71 7.81 -8.70
N ILE A 43 9.17 6.58 -8.96
CA ILE A 43 8.43 5.36 -8.64
C ILE A 43 8.26 5.21 -7.13
N ILE A 44 9.34 5.42 -6.36
CA ILE A 44 9.31 5.36 -4.90
C ILE A 44 8.30 6.38 -4.35
N ARG A 45 8.32 7.62 -4.84
CA ARG A 45 7.39 8.67 -4.41
C ARG A 45 5.93 8.30 -4.67
N ARG A 46 5.60 7.80 -5.86
CA ARG A 46 4.23 7.35 -6.20
C ARG A 46 3.76 6.22 -5.29
N LYS A 47 4.63 5.27 -4.95
CA LYS A 47 4.30 4.16 -4.04
C LYS A 47 4.05 4.66 -2.62
N PHE A 48 4.89 5.56 -2.10
CA PHE A 48 4.68 6.21 -0.81
C PHE A 48 3.35 6.99 -0.76
N GLU A 49 2.98 7.73 -1.81
CA GLU A 49 1.69 8.40 -1.89
C GLU A 49 0.51 7.41 -1.92
N GLY A 50 0.66 6.26 -2.57
CA GLY A 50 -0.32 5.17 -2.54
C GLY A 50 -0.53 4.60 -1.14
N ILE A 51 0.57 4.29 -0.44
CA ILE A 51 0.54 3.81 0.95
C ILE A 51 -0.08 4.87 1.87
N HIS A 52 0.35 6.13 1.77
CA HIS A 52 -0.16 7.23 2.58
C HIS A 52 -1.67 7.44 2.38
N ARG A 53 -2.18 7.38 1.14
CA ARG A 53 -3.63 7.44 0.90
C ARG A 53 -4.37 6.27 1.52
N ALA A 54 -3.83 5.05 1.40
CA ALA A 54 -4.45 3.85 1.98
C ALA A 54 -4.50 3.88 3.51
N THR A 55 -3.52 4.52 4.17
CA THR A 55 -3.47 4.64 5.64
C THR A 55 -4.25 5.84 6.19
N THR A 56 -4.28 6.98 5.48
CA THR A 56 -4.88 8.23 5.99
C THR A 56 -6.37 8.37 5.66
N THR A 57 -6.87 7.66 4.63
CA THR A 57 -8.31 7.70 4.28
C THR A 57 -9.20 7.12 5.40
N GLU A 58 -8.64 6.37 6.35
CA GLU A 58 -9.37 5.91 7.53
C GLU A 58 -9.62 6.98 8.59
N GLU A 59 -8.79 8.03 8.69
CA GLU A 59 -8.97 9.07 9.70
C GLU A 59 -10.13 10.02 9.37
N LYS A 60 -10.43 10.23 8.09
CA LYS A 60 -11.52 11.13 7.66
C LYS A 60 -12.93 10.53 7.68
N VAL A 61 -13.07 9.21 7.87
CA VAL A 61 -14.39 8.53 7.90
C VAL A 61 -14.92 8.39 9.34
N LYS A 62 -14.16 8.84 10.35
CA LYS A 62 -14.56 8.86 11.77
C LYS A 62 -14.80 10.27 12.34
N GLY A 63 -14.84 11.30 11.48
CA GLY A 63 -15.22 12.67 11.84
C GLY A 63 -16.70 12.90 11.66
#